data_AF-A0A9P7ZH71-F1
#
_entry.id   AF-A0A9P7ZH71-F1
#
_cell.length_a   1.000
_cell.length_b   1.000
_cell.length_c   1.000
_cell.angle_alpha   90.00
_cell.angle_beta   90.00
_cell.angle_gamma   90.00
#
_symmetry.space_group_name_H-M   'P 1'
#
loop_
_entity.id
_entity.type
_entity.pdbx_description
1 polymer ?
#
loop_
_entity_poly.entity_id
_entity_poly.type
_entity_poly.pdbx_seq_one_letter_code
_entity_poly.pdbx_strand_id
1 'polypeptide(L)'
;MSSFGWHRLGYKVVPATEADEPPAWGYFPSEQYLIRHWDHTAASVTPVQQRLRLVRAFVQEDTPGPELFSALGREGVISRPPNEEEVRTILEPWRPTRLRNVARMLLSLRNRHQNEPVFARTWYAGGSADEQKMRDFLADDDGITTEPLVNEEDYWWRVLNDISLFDVGEDWAQIYDILPEVIKVTPDRSLKPDMGQIMSKLDSTRSYGQSRLERVADAVQYEALSGASVVLFDKTFFESGQARLVFLDKKGHEVRCSRVVGDDIVYLDMAHFRGNVESQECWEDGEVGPLYKPGGSIGSKFYGVADDHP
;
A
#
# COMPACT_ATOMS: atom_id res chain seq x y z
N MET A 1 26.86 -29.49 -33.31
CA MET A 1 27.67 -28.40 -32.74
C MET A 1 27.27 -27.09 -33.40
N SER A 2 26.40 -26.31 -32.74
CA SER A 2 26.15 -24.87 -32.94
C SER A 2 25.08 -24.50 -31.90
N SER A 3 25.44 -23.98 -30.73
CA SER A 3 25.53 -22.54 -30.44
C SER A 3 24.22 -21.79 -30.76
N PHE A 4 23.30 -21.78 -29.80
CA PHE A 4 22.30 -20.71 -29.69
C PHE A 4 22.54 -19.96 -28.39
N GLY A 5 22.84 -18.67 -28.54
CA GLY A 5 23.31 -17.79 -27.48
C GLY A 5 22.20 -17.46 -26.51
N TRP A 6 22.54 -17.59 -25.23
CA TRP A 6 21.80 -17.00 -24.12
C TRP A 6 21.90 -15.48 -24.25
N HIS A 7 20.83 -14.85 -24.73
CA HIS A 7 20.69 -13.41 -24.57
C HIS A 7 20.50 -13.12 -23.08
N ARG A 8 21.45 -12.36 -22.53
CA ARG A 8 21.37 -11.71 -21.23
C ARG A 8 20.03 -10.97 -21.10
N LEU A 9 19.06 -11.56 -20.41
CA LEU A 9 18.03 -10.82 -19.71
C LEU A 9 18.68 -10.25 -18.45
N GLY A 10 19.43 -9.17 -18.63
CA GLY A 10 19.63 -8.25 -17.54
C GLY A 10 18.26 -7.68 -17.23
N TYR A 11 17.82 -7.78 -15.98
CA TYR A 11 16.74 -6.96 -15.44
C TYR A 11 17.18 -5.51 -15.54
N LYS A 12 17.02 -4.96 -16.75
CA LYS A 12 16.93 -3.53 -16.91
C LYS A 12 15.67 -3.19 -16.15
N VAL A 13 15.79 -2.31 -15.17
CA VAL A 13 14.71 -1.40 -14.83
C VAL A 13 14.16 -0.94 -16.17
N VAL A 14 12.99 -1.46 -16.57
CA VAL A 14 12.27 -0.90 -17.70
C VAL A 14 12.02 0.52 -17.25
N PRO A 15 12.67 1.53 -17.86
CA PRO A 15 12.23 2.88 -17.58
C PRO A 15 10.78 2.85 -18.00
N ALA A 16 9.86 3.27 -17.13
CA ALA A 16 8.62 3.86 -17.62
C ALA A 16 9.06 4.69 -18.81
N THR A 17 8.64 4.31 -20.03
CA THR A 17 9.22 4.88 -21.24
C THR A 17 9.24 6.39 -21.01
N GLU A 18 10.37 7.05 -21.29
CA GLU A 18 10.50 8.52 -21.20
C GLU A 18 9.39 9.27 -21.99
N ALA A 19 8.54 8.52 -22.71
CA ALA A 19 7.37 8.95 -23.46
C ALA A 19 6.07 9.16 -22.63
N ASP A 20 5.95 8.67 -21.39
CA ASP A 20 4.77 8.95 -20.57
C ASP A 20 5.01 10.22 -19.74
N GLU A 21 4.56 11.34 -20.29
CA GLU A 21 4.63 12.66 -19.67
C GLU A 21 4.10 12.59 -18.23
N PRO A 22 4.88 13.05 -17.23
CA PRO A 22 4.44 12.97 -15.85
C PRO A 22 3.17 13.80 -15.64
N PRO A 23 2.32 13.42 -14.67
CA PRO A 23 1.16 14.23 -14.32
C PRO A 23 1.55 15.67 -14.02
N ALA A 24 0.67 16.61 -14.36
CA ALA A 24 0.87 18.01 -14.01
C ALA A 24 1.12 18.17 -12.50
N TRP A 25 1.94 19.15 -12.11
CA TRP A 25 2.16 19.44 -10.69
C TRP A 25 0.85 19.86 -10.01
N GLY A 26 0.63 19.36 -8.79
CA GLY A 26 -0.62 19.55 -8.05
C GLY A 26 -1.72 18.57 -8.44
N TYR A 27 -1.44 17.56 -9.27
CA TYR A 27 -2.42 16.55 -9.64
C TYR A 27 -2.81 15.64 -8.46
N PHE A 28 -1.86 15.32 -7.57
CA PHE A 28 -2.11 14.39 -6.48
C PHE A 28 -2.74 15.07 -5.25
N PRO A 29 -3.64 14.39 -4.51
CA PRO A 29 -4.17 14.91 -3.26
C PRO A 29 -3.09 15.23 -2.22
N SER A 30 -2.02 14.45 -2.19
CA SER A 30 -0.85 14.68 -1.34
C SER A 30 -0.11 15.96 -1.73
N GLU A 31 0.11 16.21 -3.03
CA GLU A 31 0.69 17.47 -3.52
C GLU A 31 -0.22 18.67 -3.20
N GLN A 32 -1.53 18.55 -3.40
CA GLN A 32 -2.50 19.59 -3.03
C GLN A 32 -2.48 19.89 -1.52
N TYR A 33 -2.33 18.86 -0.68
CA TYR A 33 -2.23 19.02 0.75
C TYR A 33 -0.98 19.82 1.13
N LEU A 34 0.18 19.44 0.56
CA LEU A 34 1.47 20.10 0.82
C LEU A 34 1.41 21.59 0.50
N ILE A 35 0.99 21.97 -0.72
CA ILE A 35 1.02 23.38 -1.15
C ILE A 35 0.00 24.25 -0.41
N ARG A 36 -1.06 23.67 0.16
CA ARG A 36 -2.08 24.40 0.93
C ARG A 36 -1.69 24.59 2.40
N HIS A 37 -0.90 23.68 2.95
CA HIS A 37 -0.50 23.68 4.36
C HIS A 37 0.97 24.05 4.56
N TRP A 38 1.65 24.47 3.49
CA TRP A 38 3.01 24.96 3.57
C TRP A 38 3.04 26.30 4.31
N ASP A 39 3.91 26.38 5.31
CA ASP A 39 4.18 27.58 6.09
C ASP A 39 5.50 28.18 5.59
N HIS A 40 5.38 29.26 4.81
CA HIS A 40 6.51 30.00 4.25
C HIS A 40 7.25 30.86 5.29
N THR A 41 6.71 30.98 6.50
CA THR A 41 7.25 31.84 7.57
C THR A 41 8.07 31.07 8.61
N ALA A 42 8.00 29.74 8.60
CA ALA A 42 8.68 28.86 9.56
C ALA A 42 10.19 28.81 9.34
N ALA A 43 10.92 29.82 9.84
CA ALA A 43 12.38 29.89 9.73
C ALA A 43 13.13 28.79 10.53
N SER A 44 12.47 28.14 11.49
CA SER A 44 13.08 27.13 12.38
C SER A 44 12.93 25.69 11.90
N VAL A 45 12.19 25.45 10.81
CA VAL A 45 11.94 24.10 10.29
C VAL A 45 12.50 24.01 8.88
N THR A 46 13.32 23.00 8.60
CA THR A 46 13.82 22.79 7.24
C THR A 46 12.67 22.35 6.31
N PRO A 47 12.73 22.68 5.00
CA PRO A 47 11.72 22.22 4.04
C PRO A 47 11.47 20.70 4.09
N VAL A 48 12.52 19.90 4.27
CA VAL A 48 12.40 18.44 4.38
C VAL A 48 11.58 18.03 5.60
N GLN A 49 11.86 18.60 6.78
CA GLN A 49 11.12 18.31 8.01
C GLN A 49 9.65 18.73 7.92
N GLN A 50 9.40 19.91 7.34
CA GLN A 50 8.05 20.42 7.15
C GLN A 50 7.25 19.52 6.22
N ARG A 51 7.86 19.12 5.10
CA ARG A 51 7.26 18.21 4.13
C ARG A 51 6.91 16.87 4.78
N LEU A 52 7.85 16.26 5.48
CA LEU A 52 7.64 15.00 6.18
C LEU A 52 6.45 15.07 7.16
N ARG A 53 6.40 16.15 7.96
CA ARG A 53 5.29 16.40 8.88
C ARG A 53 3.95 16.49 8.15
N LEU A 54 3.90 17.21 7.03
CA LEU A 54 2.67 17.40 6.26
C LEU A 54 2.23 16.13 5.55
N VAL A 55 3.14 15.34 4.98
CA VAL A 55 2.80 14.02 4.37
C VAL A 55 2.21 13.09 5.42
N ARG A 56 2.82 13.01 6.61
CA ARG A 56 2.32 12.18 7.71
C ARG A 56 0.97 12.69 8.22
N ALA A 57 0.80 14.00 8.34
CA ALA A 57 -0.49 14.61 8.71
C ALA A 57 -1.58 14.26 7.68
N PHE A 58 -1.25 14.38 6.38
CA PHE A 58 -2.14 13.98 5.30
C PHE A 58 -2.53 12.51 5.40
N VAL A 59 -1.59 11.58 5.63
CA VAL A 59 -1.87 10.15 5.77
C VAL A 59 -2.86 9.86 6.90
N GLN A 60 -2.75 10.59 8.02
CA GLN A 60 -3.52 10.34 9.23
C GLN A 60 -4.87 11.06 9.31
N GLU A 61 -5.14 12.01 8.42
CA GLU A 61 -6.36 12.81 8.41
C GLU A 61 -7.60 11.99 8.01
N ASP A 62 -8.65 12.01 8.84
CA ASP A 62 -9.88 11.22 8.63
C ASP A 62 -10.68 11.68 7.40
N THR A 63 -10.79 12.98 7.20
CA THR A 63 -11.63 13.60 6.16
C THR A 63 -10.87 14.74 5.50
N PRO A 64 -9.85 14.42 4.67
CA PRO A 64 -9.19 15.41 3.83
C PRO A 64 -10.21 16.14 2.94
N GLY A 65 -10.00 17.44 2.74
CA GLY A 65 -10.92 18.28 1.98
C GLY A 65 -11.19 17.75 0.56
N PRO A 66 -12.43 17.81 0.05
CA PRO A 66 -12.78 17.30 -1.28
C PRO A 66 -12.00 17.99 -2.41
N GLU A 67 -11.56 19.23 -2.20
CA GLU A 67 -10.73 20.00 -3.14
C GLU A 67 -9.36 19.36 -3.43
N LEU A 68 -8.86 18.52 -2.52
CA LEU A 68 -7.60 17.79 -2.74
C LEU A 68 -7.77 16.72 -3.82
N PHE A 69 -9.00 16.24 -4.04
CA PHE A 69 -9.31 15.16 -4.98
C PHE A 69 -9.89 15.65 -6.31
N SER A 70 -10.00 16.97 -6.53
CA SER A 70 -10.65 17.53 -7.72
C SER A 70 -10.06 17.03 -9.04
N ALA A 71 -8.74 16.83 -9.11
CA ALA A 71 -8.06 16.32 -10.30
C ALA A 71 -8.36 14.84 -10.60
N LEU A 72 -8.83 14.09 -9.60
CA LEU A 72 -9.29 12.70 -9.75
C LEU A 72 -10.79 12.61 -10.07
N GLY A 73 -11.51 13.73 -10.00
CA GLY A 73 -12.91 13.82 -10.37
C GLY A 73 -13.12 13.77 -11.90
N ARG A 74 -14.38 13.69 -12.32
CA ARG A 74 -14.75 13.60 -13.75
C ARG A 74 -14.20 14.73 -14.62
N GLU A 75 -14.07 15.92 -14.05
CA GLU A 75 -13.60 17.10 -14.77
C GLU A 75 -12.06 17.15 -14.87
N GLY A 76 -11.34 16.37 -14.06
CA GLY A 76 -9.88 16.32 -14.09
C GLY A 76 -9.19 17.63 -13.71
N VAL A 77 -9.88 18.53 -12.98
CA VAL A 77 -9.41 19.88 -12.71
C VAL A 77 -8.56 19.94 -11.45
N ILE A 78 -7.34 20.46 -11.57
CA ILE A 78 -6.49 20.79 -10.43
C ILE A 78 -7.08 22.02 -9.72
N SER A 79 -7.54 21.83 -8.48
CA SER A 79 -8.22 22.89 -7.71
C SER A 79 -7.32 24.11 -7.43
N ARG A 80 -6.05 23.88 -7.12
CA ARG A 80 -5.03 24.93 -6.96
C ARG A 80 -3.77 24.52 -7.70
N PRO A 81 -3.54 25.03 -8.92
CA PRO A 81 -2.29 24.82 -9.62
C PRO A 81 -1.13 25.41 -8.81
N PRO A 82 -0.03 24.69 -8.60
CA PRO A 82 1.14 25.23 -7.92
C PRO A 82 1.86 26.23 -8.81
N ASN A 83 2.49 27.24 -8.21
CA ASN A 83 3.40 28.14 -8.92
C ASN A 83 4.82 27.54 -9.04
N GLU A 84 5.68 28.17 -9.83
CA GLU A 84 7.06 27.68 -10.07
C GLU A 84 7.91 27.58 -8.79
N GLU A 85 7.73 28.50 -7.84
CA GLU A 85 8.46 28.48 -6.58
C GLU A 85 8.03 27.28 -5.72
N GLU A 86 6.73 27.03 -5.62
CA GLU A 86 6.16 25.88 -4.90
C GLU A 86 6.61 24.56 -5.51
N VAL A 87 6.63 24.46 -6.84
CA VAL A 87 7.16 23.27 -7.52
C VAL A 87 8.60 23.04 -7.11
N ARG A 88 9.46 24.04 -7.27
CA ARG A 88 10.91 23.92 -7.03
C ARG A 88 11.26 23.68 -5.55
N THR A 89 10.47 24.20 -4.61
CA THR A 89 10.79 24.15 -3.17
C THR A 89 10.05 23.03 -2.45
N ILE A 90 8.79 22.79 -2.79
CA ILE A 90 7.90 21.89 -2.06
C ILE A 90 7.84 20.53 -2.74
N LEU A 91 7.57 20.48 -4.04
CA LEU A 91 7.14 19.26 -4.74
C LEU A 91 8.27 18.50 -5.46
N GLU A 92 9.04 19.19 -6.28
CA GLU A 92 10.11 18.57 -7.09
C GLU A 92 11.19 17.89 -6.22
N PRO A 93 11.68 18.48 -5.11
CA PRO A 93 12.69 17.82 -4.28
C PRO A 93 12.14 16.69 -3.41
N TRP A 94 10.83 16.43 -3.45
CA TRP A 94 10.20 15.36 -2.68
C TRP A 94 10.12 14.06 -3.44
N ARG A 95 9.65 14.13 -4.68
CA ARG A 95 9.18 12.98 -5.42
C ARG A 95 9.72 13.02 -6.84
N PRO A 96 10.66 12.12 -7.19
CA PRO A 96 11.16 11.98 -8.55
C PRO A 96 10.03 11.70 -9.54
N THR A 97 10.21 12.12 -10.79
CA THR A 97 9.25 11.91 -11.91
C THR A 97 8.74 10.47 -12.01
N ARG A 98 9.63 9.48 -11.85
CA ARG A 98 9.27 8.05 -11.86
C ARG A 98 8.21 7.72 -10.81
N LEU A 99 8.38 8.21 -9.57
CA LEU A 99 7.41 7.96 -8.49
C LEU A 99 6.11 8.74 -8.69
N ARG A 100 6.13 9.87 -9.41
CA ARG A 100 4.89 10.54 -9.83
C ARG A 100 4.09 9.65 -10.79
N ASN A 101 4.76 8.97 -11.73
CA ASN A 101 4.08 8.00 -12.59
C ASN A 101 3.54 6.79 -11.81
N VAL A 102 4.29 6.25 -10.84
CA VAL A 102 3.79 5.20 -9.94
C VAL A 102 2.55 5.67 -9.17
N ALA A 103 2.58 6.86 -8.57
CA ALA A 103 1.46 7.43 -7.84
C ALA A 103 0.20 7.56 -8.72
N ARG A 104 0.34 7.96 -9.99
CA ARG A 104 -0.77 8.00 -10.95
C ARG A 104 -1.39 6.63 -11.16
N MET A 105 -0.57 5.59 -11.31
CA MET A 105 -1.07 4.22 -11.51
C MET A 105 -1.83 3.73 -10.28
N LEU A 106 -1.25 3.90 -9.08
CA LEU A 106 -1.90 3.52 -7.81
C LEU A 106 -3.26 4.20 -7.61
N LEU A 107 -3.39 5.46 -8.03
CA LEU A 107 -4.66 6.19 -7.93
C LEU A 107 -5.68 5.80 -9.00
N SER A 108 -5.23 5.41 -10.18
CA SER A 108 -6.09 5.02 -11.30
C SER A 108 -6.81 3.67 -11.03
N LEU A 109 -6.27 2.86 -10.14
CA LEU A 109 -6.86 1.59 -9.69
C LEU A 109 -8.03 1.76 -8.73
N ARG A 110 -8.31 2.99 -8.23
CA ARG A 110 -9.52 3.24 -7.42
C ARG A 110 -10.82 2.79 -8.10
N ASN A 111 -10.83 2.79 -9.43
CA ASN A 111 -12.01 2.47 -10.23
C ASN A 111 -11.96 1.06 -10.85
N ARG A 112 -10.85 0.33 -10.70
CA ARG A 112 -10.74 -1.06 -11.17
C ARG A 112 -10.86 -1.96 -9.95
N HIS A 113 -11.56 -3.08 -10.08
CA HIS A 113 -11.77 -4.06 -9.01
C HIS A 113 -10.48 -4.82 -8.60
N GLN A 114 -9.32 -4.18 -8.74
CA GLN A 114 -7.99 -4.75 -8.55
C GLN A 114 -7.41 -4.14 -7.27
N ASN A 115 -7.64 -4.84 -6.15
CA ASN A 115 -6.98 -4.59 -4.86
C ASN A 115 -5.63 -5.34 -4.84
N GLU A 116 -4.87 -5.21 -5.91
CA GLU A 116 -3.60 -5.93 -6.08
C GLU A 116 -2.52 -5.38 -5.12
N PRO A 117 -1.67 -6.25 -4.55
CA PRO A 117 -0.62 -5.83 -3.65
C PRO A 117 0.46 -5.03 -4.38
N VAL A 118 1.01 -4.04 -3.65
CA VAL A 118 2.27 -3.38 -4.01
C VAL A 118 3.43 -4.17 -3.42
N PHE A 119 4.43 -4.49 -4.22
CA PHE A 119 5.65 -5.14 -3.77
C PHE A 119 6.70 -4.10 -3.41
N ALA A 120 7.27 -4.15 -2.21
CA ALA A 120 8.29 -3.22 -1.78
C ALA A 120 9.49 -3.95 -1.18
N ARG A 121 10.69 -3.66 -1.70
CA ARG A 121 11.92 -4.15 -1.11
C ARG A 121 12.43 -3.14 -0.10
N THR A 122 12.65 -3.59 1.13
CA THR A 122 13.10 -2.74 2.24
C THR A 122 14.48 -3.10 2.77
N TRP A 123 15.12 -4.11 2.19
CA TRP A 123 16.44 -4.59 2.56
C TRP A 123 17.33 -4.84 1.35
N TYR A 124 18.57 -4.32 1.38
CA TYR A 124 19.46 -4.29 0.21
C TYR A 124 20.87 -4.86 0.43
N ALA A 125 21.15 -5.50 1.57
CA ALA A 125 22.52 -5.85 1.93
C ALA A 125 23.12 -7.09 1.21
N GLY A 126 22.33 -7.97 0.59
CA GLY A 126 22.83 -9.26 0.08
C GLY A 126 23.28 -9.32 -1.38
N GLY A 127 23.42 -8.17 -2.05
CA GLY A 127 24.05 -8.09 -3.38
C GLY A 127 23.36 -8.96 -4.45
N SER A 128 24.14 -9.55 -5.37
CA SER A 128 23.60 -10.22 -6.56
C SER A 128 22.76 -11.48 -6.28
N ALA A 129 22.97 -12.15 -5.15
CA ALA A 129 22.17 -13.31 -4.77
C ALA A 129 20.74 -12.90 -4.39
N ASP A 130 20.61 -11.79 -3.65
CA ASP A 130 19.31 -11.21 -3.32
C ASP A 130 18.58 -10.68 -4.55
N GLU A 131 19.32 -10.08 -5.50
CA GLU A 131 18.74 -9.70 -6.79
C GLU A 131 18.13 -10.91 -7.50
N GLN A 132 18.82 -12.05 -7.52
CA GLN A 132 18.29 -13.28 -8.14
C GLN A 132 17.06 -13.79 -7.41
N LYS A 133 17.07 -13.83 -6.07
CA LYS A 133 15.90 -14.29 -5.28
C LYS A 133 14.65 -13.46 -5.54
N MET A 134 14.79 -12.14 -5.58
CA MET A 134 13.66 -11.25 -5.86
C MET A 134 13.09 -11.50 -7.26
N ARG A 135 13.98 -11.75 -8.22
CA ARG A 135 13.64 -12.04 -9.62
C ARG A 135 12.93 -13.36 -9.79
N ASP A 136 13.42 -14.40 -9.11
CA ASP A 136 12.78 -15.72 -9.10
C ASP A 136 11.38 -15.63 -8.47
N PHE A 137 11.24 -14.87 -7.38
CA PHE A 137 9.95 -14.67 -6.72
C PHE A 137 8.94 -13.95 -7.62
N LEU A 138 9.34 -12.87 -8.31
CA LEU A 138 8.43 -12.10 -9.16
C LEU A 138 8.11 -12.78 -10.51
N ALA A 139 8.98 -13.68 -10.98
CA ALA A 139 8.80 -14.39 -12.24
C ALA A 139 7.76 -15.52 -12.14
N ASP A 140 7.49 -16.02 -10.94
CA ASP A 140 6.54 -17.11 -10.66
C ASP A 140 6.69 -18.32 -11.60
N ASP A 141 7.81 -19.04 -11.48
CA ASP A 141 8.09 -20.28 -12.25
C ASP A 141 7.75 -21.52 -11.41
N ASP A 142 6.57 -21.55 -10.78
CA ASP A 142 6.08 -22.70 -10.01
C ASP A 142 5.37 -23.74 -10.91
N GLY A 143 5.08 -23.38 -12.16
CA GLY A 143 4.41 -24.22 -13.15
C GLY A 143 2.89 -24.35 -12.97
N ILE A 144 2.27 -23.60 -12.06
CA ILE A 144 0.82 -23.55 -11.83
C ILE A 144 0.21 -22.39 -12.64
N THR A 145 0.91 -21.26 -12.72
CA THR A 145 0.54 -20.10 -13.54
C THR A 145 1.39 -20.05 -14.83
N THR A 146 0.82 -19.53 -15.93
CA THR A 146 1.56 -19.29 -17.18
C THR A 146 2.07 -17.86 -17.31
N GLU A 147 1.80 -17.00 -16.32
CA GLU A 147 2.05 -15.56 -16.36
C GLU A 147 2.77 -15.16 -15.06
N PRO A 148 3.80 -14.31 -15.11
CA PRO A 148 4.54 -13.89 -13.92
C PRO A 148 3.66 -13.08 -12.96
N LEU A 149 3.96 -13.12 -11.66
CA LEU A 149 3.30 -12.29 -10.64
C LEU A 149 3.31 -10.81 -10.98
N VAL A 150 4.39 -10.35 -11.62
CA VAL A 150 4.50 -8.98 -12.15
C VAL A 150 5.08 -9.01 -13.56
N ASN A 151 4.26 -8.68 -14.56
CA ASN A 151 4.75 -8.36 -15.90
C ASN A 151 5.37 -6.95 -15.91
N GLU A 152 6.62 -6.83 -16.34
CA GLU A 152 7.36 -5.56 -16.42
C GLU A 152 6.74 -4.53 -17.37
N GLU A 153 5.91 -4.94 -18.34
CA GLU A 153 5.25 -4.00 -19.26
C GLU A 153 4.02 -3.35 -18.61
N ASP A 154 3.19 -4.14 -17.93
CA ASP A 154 1.86 -3.70 -17.42
C ASP A 154 1.87 -3.34 -15.93
N TYR A 155 2.76 -3.93 -15.15
CA TYR A 155 2.74 -3.89 -13.68
C TYR A 155 4.03 -3.37 -13.05
N TRP A 156 4.94 -2.75 -13.84
CA TRP A 156 6.19 -2.16 -13.33
C TRP A 156 6.00 -1.22 -12.13
N TRP A 157 4.85 -0.55 -12.05
CA TRP A 157 4.50 0.40 -10.99
C TRP A 157 4.15 -0.29 -9.66
N ARG A 158 3.92 -1.62 -9.65
CA ARG A 158 3.69 -2.41 -8.43
C ARG A 158 4.98 -2.70 -7.67
N VAL A 159 6.15 -2.61 -8.29
CA VAL A 159 7.42 -3.01 -7.69
C VAL A 159 8.25 -1.79 -7.28
N LEU A 160 8.27 -1.52 -5.98
CA LEU A 160 9.09 -0.50 -5.34
C LEU A 160 10.45 -1.11 -4.99
N ASN A 161 11.37 -1.06 -5.95
CA ASN A 161 12.73 -1.57 -5.81
C ASN A 161 13.77 -0.50 -6.21
N ASP A 162 14.11 0.38 -5.26
CA ASP A 162 15.13 1.42 -5.41
C ASP A 162 15.79 1.67 -4.05
N ILE A 163 17.05 1.26 -3.91
CA ILE A 163 17.82 1.38 -2.66
C ILE A 163 17.91 2.82 -2.14
N SER A 164 17.91 3.82 -3.03
CA SER A 164 18.05 5.21 -2.64
C SER A 164 16.76 5.79 -2.00
N LEU A 165 15.65 5.08 -2.14
CA LEU A 165 14.32 5.52 -1.71
C LEU A 165 13.69 4.58 -0.69
N PHE A 166 13.95 3.27 -0.79
CA PHE A 166 13.20 2.25 -0.06
C PHE A 166 14.07 1.39 0.86
N ASP A 167 15.35 1.71 1.07
CA ASP A 167 16.17 1.08 2.13
C ASP A 167 15.80 1.62 3.52
N VAL A 168 14.56 1.33 3.94
CA VAL A 168 13.94 1.83 5.18
C VAL A 168 13.93 0.78 6.31
N GLY A 169 14.39 -0.44 6.02
CA GLY A 169 14.51 -1.52 7.01
C GLY A 169 13.16 -1.95 7.60
N GLU A 170 13.14 -2.11 8.92
CA GLU A 170 11.96 -2.58 9.68
C GLU A 170 10.86 -1.51 9.78
N ASP A 171 11.22 -0.22 9.71
CA ASP A 171 10.25 0.88 9.69
C ASP A 171 9.76 1.15 8.26
N TRP A 172 9.25 0.08 7.64
CA TRP A 172 8.80 0.08 6.24
C TRP A 172 7.70 1.10 5.96
N ALA A 173 6.95 1.53 6.98
CA ALA A 173 5.92 2.56 6.87
C ALA A 173 6.49 3.91 6.41
N GLN A 174 7.81 4.13 6.50
CA GLN A 174 8.48 5.28 5.90
C GLN A 174 8.30 5.37 4.38
N ILE A 175 7.89 4.30 3.69
CA ILE A 175 7.47 4.35 2.28
C ILE A 175 6.39 5.43 2.07
N TYR A 176 5.50 5.62 3.05
CA TYR A 176 4.44 6.63 2.98
C TYR A 176 4.96 8.06 2.99
N ASP A 177 6.18 8.29 3.47
CA ASP A 177 6.79 9.62 3.48
C ASP A 177 7.15 10.08 2.06
N ILE A 178 7.24 9.15 1.11
CA ILE A 178 7.59 9.41 -0.30
C ILE A 178 6.37 9.13 -1.21
N LEU A 179 5.67 8.03 -0.95
CA LEU A 179 4.57 7.50 -1.76
C LEU A 179 3.33 7.15 -0.89
N PRO A 180 2.66 8.15 -0.29
CA PRO A 180 1.41 7.95 0.46
C PRO A 180 0.28 7.32 -0.37
N GLU A 181 0.36 7.29 -1.70
CA GLU A 181 -0.65 6.65 -2.55
C GLU A 181 -0.72 5.13 -2.36
N VAL A 182 0.30 4.50 -1.76
CA VAL A 182 0.31 3.07 -1.40
C VAL A 182 -0.85 2.70 -0.47
N ILE A 183 -1.29 3.60 0.42
CA ILE A 183 -2.39 3.32 1.36
C ILE A 183 -3.78 3.47 0.75
N LYS A 184 -3.87 3.60 -0.58
CA LYS A 184 -5.11 3.87 -1.34
C LYS A 184 -5.92 4.99 -0.69
N VAL A 185 -5.36 6.20 -0.75
CA VAL A 185 -5.98 7.42 -0.19
C VAL A 185 -7.46 7.48 -0.58
N THR A 186 -8.38 7.84 0.32
CA THR A 186 -9.80 8.10 -0.01
C THR A 186 -10.27 9.39 0.67
N PRO A 187 -11.37 10.02 0.22
CA PRO A 187 -11.91 11.21 0.88
C PRO A 187 -12.43 10.93 2.30
N ASP A 188 -13.03 9.77 2.52
CA ASP A 188 -13.40 9.28 3.86
C ASP A 188 -12.48 8.14 4.27
N ARG A 189 -11.66 8.40 5.29
CA ARG A 189 -10.72 7.46 5.91
C ARG A 189 -11.08 7.18 7.37
N SER A 190 -12.23 7.68 7.83
CA SER A 190 -12.70 7.43 9.18
C SER A 190 -13.09 5.96 9.34
N LEU A 191 -12.65 5.35 10.43
CA LEU A 191 -13.07 4.01 10.82
C LEU A 191 -14.40 4.11 11.57
N LYS A 192 -15.50 3.78 10.88
CA LYS A 192 -16.86 3.80 11.42
C LYS A 192 -17.55 2.47 11.14
N PRO A 193 -17.15 1.38 11.84
CA PRO A 193 -17.79 0.08 11.64
C PRO A 193 -19.28 0.18 12.03
N ASP A 194 -20.15 -0.26 11.12
CA ASP A 194 -21.57 -0.40 11.41
C ASP A 194 -21.77 -1.67 12.24
N MET A 195 -21.72 -1.49 13.56
CA MET A 195 -21.88 -2.60 14.51
C MET A 195 -23.22 -3.32 14.34
N GLY A 196 -24.27 -2.64 13.88
CA GLY A 196 -25.56 -3.28 13.60
C GLY A 196 -25.48 -4.24 12.42
N GLN A 197 -24.82 -3.84 11.34
CA GLN A 197 -24.56 -4.71 10.19
C GLN A 197 -23.61 -5.86 10.54
N ILE A 198 -22.54 -5.57 11.30
CA ILE A 198 -21.59 -6.60 11.75
C ILE A 198 -22.32 -7.66 12.58
N MET A 199 -23.10 -7.25 13.59
CA MET A 199 -23.84 -8.19 14.44
C MET A 199 -24.87 -9.00 13.63
N SER A 200 -25.59 -8.37 12.70
CA SER A 200 -26.54 -9.05 11.82
C SER A 200 -25.87 -10.11 10.93
N LYS A 201 -24.72 -9.79 10.31
CA LYS A 201 -23.91 -10.76 9.54
C LYS A 201 -23.45 -11.91 10.45
N LEU A 202 -22.99 -11.60 11.67
CA LEU A 202 -22.53 -12.62 12.62
C LEU A 202 -23.65 -13.55 13.09
N ASP A 203 -24.86 -13.07 13.28
CA ASP A 203 -25.99 -13.92 13.65
C ASP A 203 -26.40 -14.86 12.50
N SER A 204 -26.15 -14.45 11.24
CA SER A 204 -26.45 -15.24 10.04
C SER A 204 -25.39 -16.30 9.70
N THR A 205 -24.14 -16.11 10.16
CA THR A 205 -23.02 -17.02 9.89
C THR A 205 -22.71 -17.84 11.12
N ARG A 206 -22.64 -19.18 11.02
CA ARG A 206 -22.14 -20.03 12.11
C ARG A 206 -20.72 -20.49 11.78
N SER A 207 -19.72 -19.87 12.39
CA SER A 207 -18.37 -20.43 12.44
C SER A 207 -18.24 -21.31 13.68
N TYR A 208 -17.98 -22.61 13.48
CA TYR A 208 -17.73 -23.54 14.58
C TYR A 208 -16.33 -23.26 15.17
N GLY A 209 -16.24 -23.12 16.49
CA GLY A 209 -14.96 -23.04 17.21
C GLY A 209 -14.44 -21.65 17.55
N GLN A 210 -14.91 -20.59 16.89
CA GLN A 210 -14.55 -19.21 17.25
C GLN A 210 -15.52 -18.63 18.29
N SER A 211 -14.97 -17.91 19.27
CA SER A 211 -15.75 -17.11 20.21
C SER A 211 -16.46 -15.96 19.49
N ARG A 212 -17.56 -15.47 20.07
CA ARG A 212 -18.25 -14.27 19.55
C ARG A 212 -17.30 -13.07 19.44
N LEU A 213 -16.40 -12.94 20.41
CA LEU A 213 -15.43 -11.84 20.47
C LEU A 213 -14.46 -11.87 19.28
N GLU A 214 -13.91 -13.04 18.95
CA GLU A 214 -13.01 -13.23 17.80
C GLU A 214 -13.72 -12.91 16.49
N ARG A 215 -14.99 -13.30 16.37
CA ARG A 215 -15.78 -13.04 15.16
C ARG A 215 -16.12 -11.55 14.97
N VAL A 216 -16.43 -10.84 16.06
CA VAL A 216 -16.62 -9.38 16.02
C VAL A 216 -15.32 -8.68 15.65
N ALA A 217 -14.20 -9.11 16.24
CA ALA A 217 -12.89 -8.56 15.95
C ALA A 217 -12.49 -8.75 14.48
N ASP A 218 -12.71 -9.94 13.93
CA ASP A 218 -12.43 -10.26 12.54
C ASP A 218 -13.27 -9.41 11.57
N ALA A 219 -14.57 -9.27 11.83
CA ALA A 219 -15.45 -8.41 11.04
C ALA A 219 -15.03 -6.93 11.08
N VAL A 220 -14.62 -6.42 12.25
CA VAL A 220 -14.13 -5.04 12.37
C VAL A 220 -12.81 -4.85 11.62
N GLN A 221 -11.90 -5.83 11.69
CA GLN A 221 -10.64 -5.81 10.94
C GLN A 221 -10.91 -5.77 9.43
N TYR A 222 -11.85 -6.59 8.96
CA TYR A 222 -12.25 -6.60 7.55
C TYR A 222 -12.86 -5.28 7.09
N GLU A 223 -13.79 -4.71 7.86
CA GLU A 223 -14.40 -3.40 7.56
C GLU A 223 -13.38 -2.24 7.62
N ALA A 224 -12.27 -2.43 8.34
CA ALA A 224 -11.19 -1.44 8.40
C ALA A 224 -10.32 -1.41 7.14
N LEU A 225 -10.32 -2.48 6.34
CA LEU A 225 -9.47 -2.59 5.16
C LEU A 225 -9.74 -1.46 4.17
N SER A 226 -8.67 -0.86 3.68
CA SER A 226 -8.74 0.05 2.52
C SER A 226 -8.89 -0.72 1.20
N GLY A 227 -8.58 -2.02 1.22
CA GLY A 227 -8.31 -2.81 0.02
C GLY A 227 -6.89 -2.58 -0.53
N ALA A 228 -6.01 -1.90 0.22
CA ALA A 228 -4.58 -1.85 -0.07
C ALA A 228 -3.84 -2.93 0.72
N SER A 229 -2.87 -3.56 0.07
CA SER A 229 -1.93 -4.50 0.68
C SER A 229 -0.52 -4.27 0.14
N VAL A 230 0.48 -4.61 0.95
CA VAL A 230 1.89 -4.50 0.59
C VAL A 230 2.60 -5.81 0.88
N VAL A 231 3.38 -6.30 -0.10
CA VAL A 231 4.28 -7.44 0.06
C VAL A 231 5.70 -6.90 0.25
N LEU A 232 6.26 -7.12 1.44
CA LEU A 232 7.57 -6.63 1.82
C LEU A 232 8.64 -7.71 1.60
N PHE A 233 9.66 -7.37 0.83
CA PHE A 233 10.92 -8.09 0.75
C PHE A 233 11.89 -7.50 1.77
N ASP A 234 11.67 -7.87 3.03
CA ASP A 234 12.51 -7.48 4.17
C ASP A 234 13.72 -8.42 4.31
N LYS A 235 14.52 -8.22 5.35
CA LYS A 235 15.67 -9.08 5.64
C LYS A 235 15.26 -10.57 5.75
N THR A 236 14.10 -10.86 6.34
CA THR A 236 13.63 -12.24 6.54
C THR A 236 13.34 -12.92 5.21
N PHE A 237 12.77 -12.21 4.23
CA PHE A 237 12.58 -12.75 2.88
C PHE A 237 13.88 -13.28 2.28
N PHE A 238 14.96 -12.51 2.40
CA PHE A 238 16.25 -12.94 1.86
C PHE A 238 16.90 -14.07 2.67
N GLU A 239 16.50 -14.28 3.93
CA GLU A 239 16.98 -15.37 4.78
C GLU A 239 16.17 -16.66 4.61
N SER A 240 14.84 -16.57 4.50
CA SER A 240 13.93 -17.72 4.52
C SER A 240 13.16 -17.97 3.22
N GLY A 241 13.14 -17.01 2.29
CA GLY A 241 12.33 -17.05 1.08
C GLY A 241 10.88 -16.61 1.25
N GLN A 242 10.47 -16.21 2.46
CA GLN A 242 9.08 -15.81 2.75
C GLN A 242 8.94 -14.29 2.85
N ALA A 243 8.16 -13.70 1.94
CA ALA A 243 7.84 -12.29 1.95
C ALA A 243 6.82 -11.99 3.06
N ARG A 244 6.72 -10.73 3.49
CA ARG A 244 5.70 -10.31 4.46
C ARG A 244 4.56 -9.59 3.76
N LEU A 245 3.39 -10.21 3.72
CA LEU A 245 2.16 -9.57 3.27
C LEU A 245 1.56 -8.76 4.43
N VAL A 246 1.19 -7.50 4.16
CA VAL A 246 0.58 -6.59 5.13
C VAL A 246 -0.73 -6.05 4.56
N PHE A 247 -1.82 -6.28 5.27
CA PHE A 247 -3.14 -5.71 4.99
C PHE A 247 -3.29 -4.37 5.69
N LEU A 248 -3.72 -3.34 4.96
CA LEU A 248 -3.72 -1.96 5.44
C LEU A 248 -5.13 -1.41 5.65
N ASP A 249 -5.28 -0.61 6.70
CA ASP A 249 -6.43 0.27 6.86
C ASP A 249 -6.31 1.51 5.95
N LYS A 250 -7.31 2.40 6.01
CA LYS A 250 -7.36 3.64 5.21
C LYS A 250 -6.34 4.71 5.63
N LYS A 251 -5.57 4.48 6.69
CA LYS A 251 -4.51 5.34 7.22
C LYS A 251 -3.13 4.69 7.16
N GLY A 252 -3.01 3.51 6.54
CA GLY A 252 -1.76 2.77 6.42
C GLY A 252 -1.35 2.00 7.68
N HIS A 253 -2.26 1.83 8.66
CA HIS A 253 -1.98 0.94 9.77
C HIS A 253 -2.14 -0.52 9.33
N GLU A 254 -1.26 -1.35 9.88
CA GLU A 254 -1.36 -2.79 9.75
C GLU A 254 -2.61 -3.31 10.47
N VAL A 255 -3.49 -3.94 9.71
CA VAL A 255 -4.68 -4.65 10.20
C VAL A 255 -4.31 -6.10 10.50
N ARG A 256 -3.66 -6.76 9.53
CA ARG A 256 -3.07 -8.10 9.64
C ARG A 256 -1.80 -8.21 8.84
N CYS A 257 -0.91 -9.13 9.21
CA CYS A 257 0.20 -9.54 8.37
C CYS A 257 0.47 -11.04 8.42
N SER A 258 1.08 -11.55 7.34
CA SER A 258 1.42 -12.96 7.18
C SER A 258 2.74 -13.12 6.45
N ARG A 259 3.41 -14.26 6.67
CA ARG A 259 4.56 -14.68 5.85
C ARG A 259 4.04 -15.55 4.70
N VAL A 260 4.43 -15.20 3.48
CA VAL A 260 3.87 -15.76 2.25
C VAL A 260 4.96 -16.11 1.25
N VAL A 261 4.66 -17.07 0.39
CA VAL A 261 5.44 -17.41 -0.81
C VAL A 261 4.74 -16.89 -2.09
N GLY A 262 5.28 -17.19 -3.27
CA GLY A 262 4.74 -16.70 -4.55
C GLY A 262 3.28 -17.15 -4.78
N ASP A 263 3.02 -18.44 -4.63
CA ASP A 263 1.70 -19.07 -4.86
C ASP A 263 0.60 -18.42 -4.02
N ASP A 264 0.89 -18.06 -2.76
CA ASP A 264 -0.06 -17.40 -1.86
C ASP A 264 -0.56 -16.06 -2.43
N ILE A 265 0.31 -15.34 -3.15
CA ILE A 265 -0.04 -14.05 -3.76
C ILE A 265 -0.95 -14.25 -4.97
N VAL A 266 -0.74 -15.30 -5.77
CA VAL A 266 -1.64 -15.65 -6.88
C VAL A 266 -3.06 -15.92 -6.36
N TYR A 267 -3.17 -16.69 -5.28
CA TYR A 267 -4.47 -16.98 -4.66
C TYR A 267 -5.10 -15.71 -4.07
N LEU A 268 -4.31 -14.83 -3.47
CA LEU A 268 -4.78 -13.57 -2.95
C LEU A 268 -5.34 -12.65 -4.05
N ASP A 269 -4.65 -12.52 -5.19
CA ASP A 269 -5.12 -11.70 -6.32
C ASP A 269 -6.47 -12.23 -6.84
N MET A 270 -6.62 -13.54 -6.94
CA MET A 270 -7.90 -14.18 -7.27
C MET A 270 -8.97 -13.96 -6.20
N ALA A 271 -8.59 -13.94 -4.92
CA ALA A 271 -9.51 -13.71 -3.81
C ALA A 271 -10.00 -12.26 -3.76
N HIS A 272 -9.13 -11.30 -4.07
CA HIS A 272 -9.50 -9.91 -4.27
C HIS A 272 -10.51 -9.75 -5.40
N PHE A 273 -10.30 -10.43 -6.53
CA PHE A 273 -11.24 -10.41 -7.67
C PHE A 273 -12.62 -11.00 -7.30
N ARG A 274 -12.65 -12.03 -6.46
CA ARG A 274 -13.88 -12.72 -6.03
C ARG A 274 -14.53 -12.11 -4.78
N GLY A 275 -13.85 -11.18 -4.10
CA GLY A 275 -14.33 -10.56 -2.87
C GLY A 275 -14.35 -11.50 -1.66
N ASN A 276 -13.42 -12.45 -1.57
CA ASN A 276 -13.34 -13.44 -0.49
C ASN A 276 -11.94 -13.50 0.15
N VAL A 277 -11.33 -12.33 0.36
CA VAL A 277 -10.02 -12.22 1.01
C VAL A 277 -10.06 -12.82 2.42
N GLU A 278 -11.18 -12.66 3.14
CA GLU A 278 -11.32 -13.19 4.50
C GLU A 278 -11.22 -14.71 4.60
N SER A 279 -11.36 -15.42 3.46
CA SER A 279 -11.28 -16.89 3.41
C SER A 279 -9.90 -17.40 2.97
N GLN A 280 -8.90 -16.53 2.86
CA GLN A 280 -7.53 -16.92 2.50
C GLN A 280 -6.74 -17.23 3.78
N GLU A 281 -5.89 -18.26 3.75
CA GLU A 281 -5.05 -18.63 4.90
C GLU A 281 -4.17 -17.46 5.37
N CYS A 282 -3.65 -16.67 4.42
CA CYS A 282 -2.87 -15.48 4.73
C CYS A 282 -3.67 -14.37 5.45
N TRP A 283 -5.00 -14.41 5.40
CA TRP A 283 -5.87 -13.61 6.26
C TRP A 283 -6.17 -14.36 7.56
N GLU A 284 -6.76 -15.56 7.48
CA GLU A 284 -7.31 -16.31 8.62
C GLU A 284 -6.26 -16.53 9.72
N ASP A 285 -5.06 -16.96 9.34
CA ASP A 285 -3.94 -17.26 10.23
C ASP A 285 -2.99 -16.08 10.45
N GLY A 286 -3.30 -14.92 9.85
CA GLY A 286 -2.47 -13.73 9.93
C GLY A 286 -2.39 -13.12 11.33
N GLU A 287 -1.22 -12.59 11.67
CA GLU A 287 -1.03 -11.86 12.92
C GLU A 287 -1.82 -10.55 12.88
N VAL A 288 -2.69 -10.33 13.86
CA VAL A 288 -3.43 -9.07 14.02
C VAL A 288 -2.48 -7.93 14.35
N GLY A 289 -2.60 -6.81 13.63
CA GLY A 289 -1.77 -5.64 13.83
C GLY A 289 -1.95 -5.01 15.22
N PRO A 290 -0.91 -4.38 15.80
CA PRO A 290 -0.91 -3.94 17.21
C PRO A 290 -2.07 -3.02 17.61
N LEU A 291 -2.52 -2.13 16.72
CA LEU A 291 -3.64 -1.23 17.00
C LEU A 291 -4.98 -1.97 17.10
N TYR A 292 -5.12 -3.11 16.41
CA TYR A 292 -6.33 -3.91 16.32
C TYR A 292 -6.38 -5.06 17.33
N LYS A 293 -5.29 -5.30 18.07
CA LYS A 293 -5.28 -6.24 19.21
C LYS A 293 -6.19 -5.72 20.34
N PRO A 294 -6.67 -6.58 21.27
CA PRO A 294 -7.55 -6.18 22.37
C PRO A 294 -7.09 -4.97 23.21
N GLY A 295 -5.79 -4.84 23.46
CA GLY A 295 -5.19 -3.70 24.17
C GLY A 295 -4.79 -2.52 23.27
N GLY A 296 -4.97 -2.64 21.96
CA GLY A 296 -4.63 -1.60 20.99
C GLY A 296 -5.67 -0.48 20.98
N SER A 297 -5.28 0.73 20.57
CA SER A 297 -6.14 1.92 20.63
C SER A 297 -7.39 1.86 19.74
N ILE A 298 -7.36 1.02 18.70
CA ILE A 298 -8.49 0.76 17.81
C ILE A 298 -9.26 -0.44 18.35
N GLY A 299 -8.59 -1.58 18.55
CA GLY A 299 -9.19 -2.80 19.05
C GLY A 299 -9.97 -2.57 20.34
N SER A 300 -9.39 -1.89 21.34
CA SER A 300 -10.00 -1.70 22.66
C SER A 300 -11.39 -1.06 22.59
N LYS A 301 -11.65 -0.21 21.58
CA LYS A 301 -12.96 0.42 21.36
C LYS A 301 -14.03 -0.57 20.93
N PHE A 302 -13.64 -1.71 20.35
CA PHE A 302 -14.54 -2.70 19.78
C PHE A 302 -14.66 -3.94 20.66
N TYR A 303 -13.57 -4.41 21.26
CA TYR A 303 -13.63 -5.52 22.21
C TYR A 303 -14.47 -5.18 23.44
N GLY A 304 -14.52 -3.92 23.88
CA GLY A 304 -15.38 -3.47 24.98
C GLY A 304 -16.89 -3.36 24.65
N VAL A 305 -17.27 -3.31 23.37
CA VAL A 305 -18.69 -3.26 22.95
C VAL A 305 -19.34 -4.65 22.99
N ALA A 306 -18.54 -5.72 23.02
CA ALA A 306 -19.02 -7.09 23.11
C ALA A 306 -19.46 -7.51 24.53
N ASP A 307 -19.05 -6.77 25.57
CA ASP A 307 -19.40 -7.07 26.97
C ASP A 307 -20.72 -6.42 27.42
N ASP A 308 -21.28 -5.47 26.65
CA ASP A 308 -22.46 -4.67 27.02
C ASP A 308 -23.79 -5.15 26.43
N HIS A 309 -23.84 -6.33 25.80
CA HIS A 309 -25.08 -6.93 25.30
C HIS A 309 -25.33 -8.32 25.92
N PRO A 310 -26.24 -8.40 26.92
CA PRO A 310 -26.64 -9.67 27.54
C PRO A 310 -27.42 -10.60 26.60
#